data_AF-A0A9P6U0R4-F1
#
_entry.id   AF-A0A9P6U0R4-F1
#
_cell.length_a   1.000
_cell.length_b   1.000
_cell.length_c   1.000
_cell.angle_alpha   90.00
_cell.angle_beta   90.00
_cell.angle_gamma   90.00
#
_symmetry.space_group_name_H-M   'P 1'
#
loop_
_entity.id
_entity.type
_entity.pdbx_description
1 polymer ?
#
loop_
_entity_poly.entity_id
_entity_poly.type
_entity_poly.pdbx_seq_one_letter_code
_entity_poly.pdbx_strand_id
1 'polypeptide(L)'
;MPGDSRYTKGKSIVYNSALKDSTIAILAKWGAISPKGGTANYVIIDLWGGAVKDGKPEAAFVHRDAHTVIEFVSEWDSNPKAKPGKPDCQACLQWIEDMYAEILEDYKQSYGSSVPAYQNYIDKDMPDWETAYYGTTFTRLKEIKGARDPANVFRFPQSIPLP
;
A
#
# COMPACT_ATOMS: atom_id res chain seq x y z
N MET A 1 24.33 10.33 10.13
CA MET A 1 22.99 9.72 10.15
C MET A 1 23.19 8.22 10.10
N PRO A 2 22.46 7.41 10.88
CA PRO A 2 22.36 6.00 10.53
C PRO A 2 21.88 5.94 9.07
N GLY A 3 22.57 5.20 8.21
CA GLY A 3 22.16 5.10 6.80
C GLY A 3 20.77 4.48 6.67
N ASP A 4 20.17 4.60 5.48
CA ASP A 4 18.89 3.96 5.17
C ASP A 4 18.93 2.46 5.51
N SER A 5 17.85 1.95 6.11
CA SER A 5 17.71 0.52 6.40
C SER A 5 17.83 -0.31 5.13
N ARG A 6 18.47 -1.49 5.20
CA ARG A 6 18.69 -2.33 4.00
C ARG A 6 17.43 -3.05 3.53
N TYR A 7 16.47 -3.25 4.42
CA TYR A 7 15.24 -3.96 4.11
C TYR A 7 14.03 -3.23 4.69
N THR A 8 12.95 -3.27 3.93
CA THR A 8 11.67 -2.69 4.30
C THR A 8 10.52 -3.56 3.80
N LYS A 9 9.40 -3.52 4.52
CA LYS A 9 8.09 -3.97 4.06
C LYS A 9 7.15 -2.77 4.21
N GLY A 10 6.54 -2.39 3.10
CA GLY A 10 5.54 -1.32 3.02
C GLY A 10 4.15 -1.88 2.72
N LYS A 11 3.13 -1.17 3.20
CA LYS A 11 1.72 -1.34 2.82
C LYS A 11 1.04 0.03 2.77
N SER A 12 -0.10 0.14 2.09
CA SER A 12 -0.84 1.40 2.06
C SER A 12 -2.34 1.23 2.01
N ILE A 13 -3.07 2.24 2.52
CA ILE A 13 -4.51 2.39 2.35
C ILE A 13 -4.83 3.84 2.01
N VAL A 14 -5.76 4.02 1.09
CA VAL A 14 -6.31 5.34 0.74
C VAL A 14 -7.66 5.54 1.44
N TYR A 15 -7.87 6.70 2.03
CA TYR A 15 -9.12 7.09 2.69
C TYR A 15 -9.74 8.26 1.94
N ASN A 16 -11.02 8.15 1.58
CA ASN A 16 -11.77 9.22 0.90
C ASN A 16 -12.46 10.20 1.87
N SER A 17 -12.25 10.03 3.17
CA SER A 17 -12.78 10.88 4.23
C SER A 17 -11.76 11.04 5.36
N ALA A 18 -12.07 11.92 6.32
CA ALA A 18 -11.32 12.00 7.56
C ALA A 18 -11.29 10.64 8.28
N LEU A 19 -10.19 10.38 9.00
CA LEU A 19 -10.03 9.20 9.84
C LEU A 19 -11.00 9.25 11.02
N LYS A 20 -11.64 8.13 11.32
CA LYS A 20 -12.44 7.93 12.52
C LYS A 20 -11.55 7.68 13.73
N ASP A 21 -12.08 7.96 14.91
CA ASP A 21 -11.40 7.72 16.19
C ASP A 21 -10.96 6.26 16.35
N SER A 22 -11.72 5.29 15.80
CA SER A 22 -11.34 3.87 15.79
C SER A 22 -10.04 3.64 15.04
N THR A 23 -9.90 4.20 13.83
CA THR A 23 -8.68 4.12 13.04
C THR A 23 -7.51 4.80 13.75
N ILE A 24 -7.73 5.98 14.32
CA ILE A 24 -6.69 6.72 15.08
C ILE A 24 -6.22 5.90 16.29
N ALA A 25 -7.14 5.25 17.01
CA ALA A 25 -6.80 4.41 18.15
C ALA A 25 -5.96 3.18 17.75
N ILE A 26 -6.26 2.54 16.60
CA ILE A 26 -5.47 1.43 16.07
C ILE A 26 -4.06 1.91 15.69
N LEU A 27 -3.94 3.06 15.01
CA LEU A 27 -2.63 3.66 14.68
C LEU A 27 -1.80 3.94 15.94
N ALA A 28 -2.43 4.51 16.98
CA ALA A 28 -1.75 4.79 18.25
C ALA A 28 -1.30 3.50 18.97
N LYS A 29 -2.15 2.46 18.99
CA LYS A 29 -1.84 1.14 19.55
C LYS A 29 -0.60 0.55 18.89
N TRP A 30 -0.57 0.49 17.56
CA TRP A 30 0.54 -0.13 16.82
C TRP A 30 1.81 0.72 16.81
N GLY A 31 1.68 2.05 16.79
CA GLY A 31 2.81 2.97 16.91
C GLY A 31 3.56 2.86 18.24
N ALA A 32 2.91 2.35 19.30
CA ALA A 32 3.54 2.09 20.59
C ALA A 32 4.30 0.74 20.67
N ILE A 33 4.19 -0.11 19.65
CA ILE A 33 4.76 -1.45 19.62
C ILE A 33 5.92 -1.48 18.64
N SER A 34 7.12 -1.83 19.10
CA SER A 34 8.28 -2.05 18.23
C SER A 34 8.60 -3.55 18.10
N PRO A 35 8.58 -4.13 16.89
CA PRO A 35 9.01 -5.50 16.66
C PRO A 35 10.49 -5.69 16.99
N LYS A 36 10.81 -6.84 17.59
CA LYS A 36 12.19 -7.23 17.85
C LYS A 36 12.96 -7.34 16.53
N GLY A 37 14.09 -6.64 16.45
CA GLY A 37 14.98 -6.67 15.28
C GLY A 37 14.64 -5.64 14.20
N GLY A 38 13.56 -4.87 14.37
CA GLY A 38 13.28 -3.71 13.52
C GLY A 38 14.20 -2.54 13.84
N THR A 39 14.60 -1.80 12.81
CA THR A 39 15.37 -0.54 12.93
C THR A 39 14.44 0.67 13.00
N ALA A 40 13.32 0.62 12.27
CA ALA A 40 12.27 1.63 12.30
C ALA A 40 10.91 1.00 12.01
N ASN A 41 9.86 1.56 12.62
CA ASN A 41 8.47 1.20 12.33
C ASN A 41 7.67 2.48 12.45
N TYR A 42 7.03 2.90 11.36
CA TYR A 42 6.40 4.20 11.30
C TYR A 42 5.23 4.21 10.32
N VAL A 43 4.44 5.26 10.45
CA VAL A 43 3.28 5.54 9.61
C VAL A 43 3.47 6.92 9.01
N ILE A 44 3.35 7.03 7.69
CA ILE A 44 3.31 8.31 6.97
C ILE A 44 1.87 8.60 6.61
N ILE A 45 1.41 9.82 6.90
CA ILE A 45 0.06 10.26 6.62
C ILE A 45 0.14 11.44 5.64
N ASP A 46 -0.13 11.16 4.37
CA ASP A 46 -0.16 12.16 3.32
C ASP A 46 -1.58 12.73 3.17
N LEU A 47 -1.70 14.05 3.34
CA LEU A 47 -2.97 14.76 3.13
C LEU A 47 -3.11 15.11 1.65
N TRP A 48 -4.16 14.60 1.02
CA TRP A 48 -4.48 14.86 -0.38
C TRP A 48 -5.74 15.75 -0.50
N GLY A 49 -6.13 16.03 -1.73
CA GLY A 49 -7.13 17.04 -2.07
C GLY A 49 -6.52 18.17 -2.88
N GLY A 50 -7.16 19.35 -2.87
CA GLY A 50 -6.74 20.46 -3.73
C GLY A 50 -6.63 20.04 -5.19
N ALA A 51 -5.51 20.38 -5.84
CA ALA A 51 -5.27 20.10 -7.25
C ALA A 51 -5.28 18.61 -7.63
N VAL A 52 -5.16 17.68 -6.67
CA VAL A 52 -5.29 16.24 -6.94
C VAL A 52 -6.69 15.92 -7.51
N LYS A 53 -7.72 16.66 -7.07
CA LYS A 53 -9.12 16.53 -7.50
C LYS A 53 -9.35 16.98 -8.94
N ASP A 54 -8.50 17.88 -9.46
CA ASP A 54 -8.66 18.44 -10.81
C ASP A 54 -8.22 17.47 -11.92
N GLY A 55 -7.61 16.34 -11.55
CA GLY A 55 -7.20 15.32 -12.49
C GLY A 55 -8.36 14.54 -13.09
N LYS A 56 -8.15 14.02 -14.30
CA LYS A 56 -9.20 13.33 -15.04
C LYS A 56 -9.61 11.99 -14.39
N PRO A 57 -10.92 11.67 -14.31
CA PRO A 57 -11.40 10.41 -13.73
C PRO A 57 -10.90 9.16 -14.47
N GLU A 58 -10.63 9.25 -15.78
CA GLU A 58 -10.16 8.14 -16.60
C GLU A 58 -8.63 7.95 -16.58
N ALA A 59 -7.90 8.74 -15.79
CA ALA A 59 -6.46 8.57 -15.62
C ALA A 59 -6.14 7.28 -14.83
N ALA A 60 -4.94 6.71 -15.05
CA ALA A 60 -4.50 5.51 -14.34
C ALA A 60 -4.33 5.71 -12.82
N PHE A 61 -4.19 6.96 -12.38
CA PHE A 61 -4.26 7.34 -10.97
C PHE A 61 -5.71 7.73 -10.65
N VAL A 62 -6.38 6.89 -9.86
CA VAL A 62 -7.83 6.97 -9.61
C VAL A 62 -8.21 7.66 -8.31
N HIS A 63 -7.26 7.88 -7.41
CA HIS A 63 -7.48 8.42 -6.05
C HIS A 63 -7.71 9.94 -6.04
N ARG A 64 -8.63 10.44 -6.87
CA ARG A 64 -8.93 11.88 -7.03
C ARG A 64 -9.63 12.46 -5.81
N ASP A 65 -10.51 11.69 -5.19
CA ASP A 65 -11.28 12.07 -4.01
C ASP A 65 -10.64 11.64 -2.68
N ALA A 66 -9.38 11.18 -2.73
CA ALA A 66 -8.66 10.82 -1.52
C ALA A 66 -8.50 12.03 -0.59
N HIS A 67 -8.87 11.83 0.66
CA HIS A 67 -8.61 12.76 1.76
C HIS A 67 -7.21 12.52 2.31
N THR A 68 -6.85 11.24 2.50
CA THR A 68 -5.59 10.84 3.12
C THR A 68 -5.08 9.55 2.47
N VAL A 69 -3.77 9.45 2.28
CA VAL A 69 -3.10 8.17 2.03
C VAL A 69 -2.21 7.86 3.21
N ILE A 70 -2.30 6.63 3.70
CA ILE A 70 -1.46 6.14 4.78
C ILE A 70 -0.50 5.11 4.21
N GLU A 71 0.80 5.32 4.44
CA GLU A 71 1.84 4.32 4.24
C GLU A 71 2.27 3.75 5.59
N PHE A 72 2.32 2.43 5.67
CA PHE A 72 2.79 1.66 6.81
C PHE A 72 4.14 1.06 6.47
N VAL A 73 5.14 1.28 7.31
CA VAL A 73 6.51 0.83 7.03
C VAL A 73 7.10 0.12 8.23
N SER A 74 7.70 -1.05 7.98
CA SER A 74 8.58 -1.74 8.92
C SER A 74 9.93 -1.97 8.24
N GLU A 75 11.00 -1.54 8.91
CA GLU A 75 12.37 -1.62 8.42
C GLU A 75 13.24 -2.47 9.35
N TRP A 76 14.24 -3.15 8.78
CA TRP A 76 15.20 -3.91 9.57
C TRP A 76 16.57 -4.07 8.89
N ASP A 77 17.57 -4.38 9.72
CA ASP A 77 18.96 -4.60 9.32
C ASP A 77 19.59 -5.83 9.98
N SER A 78 18.77 -6.69 10.59
CA SER A 78 19.19 -7.81 11.44
C SER A 78 20.19 -8.75 10.77
N ASN A 79 20.22 -8.81 9.43
CA ASN A 79 21.16 -9.61 8.67
C ASN A 79 21.84 -8.83 7.54
N PRO A 80 23.16 -8.61 7.60
CA PRO A 80 23.89 -7.93 6.54
C PRO A 80 23.99 -8.74 5.24
N LYS A 81 23.55 -10.00 5.24
CA LYS A 81 23.60 -10.92 4.10
C LYS A 81 22.21 -11.43 3.69
N ALA A 82 21.12 -10.75 4.06
CA ALA A 82 19.81 -11.17 3.58
C ALA A 82 19.78 -11.13 2.04
N LYS A 83 19.04 -12.06 1.44
CA LYS A 83 18.91 -12.12 -0.01
C LYS A 83 17.78 -11.19 -0.43
N PRO A 84 17.91 -10.42 -1.52
CA PRO A 84 16.79 -9.67 -2.09
C PRO A 84 15.56 -10.56 -2.26
N GLY A 85 14.40 -10.06 -1.81
CA GLY A 85 13.13 -10.81 -1.85
C GLY A 85 13.00 -11.94 -0.82
N LYS A 86 13.95 -12.11 0.10
CA LYS A 86 13.87 -13.09 1.20
C LYS A 86 13.96 -12.37 2.55
N PRO A 87 12.84 -11.79 3.03
CA PRO A 87 12.85 -11.09 4.30
C PRO A 87 13.13 -12.08 5.44
N ASP A 88 13.94 -11.65 6.39
CA ASP A 88 14.49 -12.49 7.46
C ASP A 88 14.27 -11.93 8.87
N CYS A 89 13.59 -10.80 9.00
CA CYS A 89 12.99 -10.39 10.27
C CYS A 89 11.53 -10.87 10.36
N GLN A 90 11.33 -12.10 10.85
CA GLN A 90 9.98 -12.66 11.03
C GLN A 90 9.09 -11.81 11.95
N ALA A 91 9.67 -11.26 13.02
CA ALA A 91 8.93 -10.38 13.94
C ALA A 91 8.51 -9.05 13.30
N CYS A 92 9.33 -8.49 12.39
CA CYS A 92 9.01 -7.27 11.66
C CYS A 92 7.87 -7.51 10.65
N LEU A 93 7.95 -8.62 9.90
CA LEU A 93 6.88 -9.03 8.99
C LEU A 93 5.57 -9.29 9.74
N GLN A 94 5.62 -10.04 10.85
CA GLN A 94 4.44 -10.33 11.65
C GLN A 94 3.79 -9.04 12.17
N TRP A 95 4.59 -8.11 12.67
CA TRP A 95 4.09 -6.83 13.18
C TRP A 95 3.33 -6.03 12.12
N ILE A 96 3.87 -5.88 10.90
CA ILE A 96 3.17 -5.10 9.86
C ILE A 96 1.95 -5.84 9.31
N GLU A 97 1.99 -7.17 9.21
CA GLU A 97 0.83 -7.95 8.76
C GLU A 97 -0.31 -7.91 9.79
N ASP A 98 0.00 -8.03 11.10
CA ASP A 98 -1.02 -7.96 12.16
C ASP A 98 -1.63 -6.55 12.28
N MET A 99 -0.80 -5.51 12.23
CA MET A 99 -1.27 -4.12 12.19
C MET A 99 -2.18 -3.91 11.00
N TYR A 100 -1.74 -4.31 9.80
CA TYR A 100 -2.51 -4.09 8.58
C TYR A 100 -3.82 -4.87 8.60
N ALA A 101 -3.85 -6.09 9.14
CA ALA A 101 -5.08 -6.87 9.29
C ALA A 101 -6.12 -6.15 10.16
N GLU A 102 -5.71 -5.59 11.32
CA GLU A 102 -6.61 -4.84 12.20
C GLU A 102 -7.11 -3.55 11.54
N ILE A 103 -6.24 -2.84 10.82
CA ILE A 103 -6.62 -1.64 10.05
C ILE A 103 -7.57 -2.00 8.91
N LEU A 104 -7.35 -3.10 8.20
CA LEU A 104 -8.24 -3.57 7.14
C LEU A 104 -9.63 -3.92 7.67
N GLU A 105 -9.70 -4.54 8.85
CA GLU A 105 -10.96 -4.85 9.51
C GLU A 105 -11.73 -3.58 9.86
N ASP A 106 -11.08 -2.61 10.52
CA ASP A 106 -11.69 -1.31 10.80
C ASP A 106 -12.09 -0.60 9.51
N TYR A 107 -11.26 -0.63 8.47
CA TYR A 107 -11.57 0.01 7.20
C TYR A 107 -12.89 -0.52 6.63
N LYS A 108 -13.02 -1.84 6.57
CA LYS A 108 -14.21 -2.52 6.03
C LYS A 108 -15.47 -2.21 6.81
N GLN A 109 -15.36 -2.07 8.13
CA GLN A 109 -16.48 -1.70 9.00
C GLN A 109 -16.84 -0.22 8.91
N SER A 110 -15.84 0.64 8.70
CA SER A 110 -15.99 2.09 8.87
C SER A 110 -16.17 2.88 7.57
N TYR A 111 -15.60 2.43 6.45
CA TYR A 111 -15.52 3.22 5.21
C TYR A 111 -16.03 2.47 3.98
N GLY A 112 -15.99 1.14 3.99
CA GLY A 112 -16.57 0.31 2.94
C GLY A 112 -15.75 -0.95 2.65
N SER A 113 -16.34 -1.90 1.94
CA SER A 113 -15.72 -3.21 1.69
C SER A 113 -14.61 -3.20 0.64
N SER A 114 -14.58 -2.22 -0.26
CA SER A 114 -13.54 -2.05 -1.26
C SER A 114 -12.41 -1.20 -0.70
N VAL A 115 -11.23 -1.80 -0.51
CA VAL A 115 -10.06 -1.15 0.11
C VAL A 115 -9.13 -0.63 -1.00
N PRO A 116 -9.06 0.68 -1.25
CA PRO A 116 -8.13 1.26 -2.20
C PRO A 116 -6.73 1.36 -1.60
N ALA A 117 -5.72 1.16 -2.44
CA ALA A 117 -4.31 1.31 -2.09
C ALA A 117 -3.59 2.05 -3.21
N TYR A 118 -2.40 2.59 -2.94
CA TYR A 118 -1.67 3.39 -3.93
C TYR A 118 -0.66 2.53 -4.70
N GLN A 119 -0.71 2.54 -6.04
CA GLN A 119 0.10 1.66 -6.88
C GLN A 119 1.62 1.84 -6.75
N ASN A 120 2.09 3.01 -6.32
CA ASN A 120 3.53 3.25 -6.09
C ASN A 120 4.01 2.70 -4.74
N TYR A 121 3.08 2.36 -3.83
CA TYR A 121 3.35 1.61 -2.59
C TYR A 121 2.95 0.15 -2.81
N ILE A 122 3.58 -0.48 -3.79
CA ILE A 122 3.20 -1.80 -4.27
C ILE A 122 3.35 -2.86 -3.17
N ASP A 123 2.27 -3.59 -2.91
CA ASP A 123 2.24 -4.66 -1.93
C ASP A 123 1.95 -5.97 -2.67
N LYS A 124 2.93 -6.87 -2.65
CA LYS A 124 2.82 -8.23 -3.22
C LYS A 124 1.65 -9.02 -2.63
N ASP A 125 1.22 -8.66 -1.41
CA ASP A 125 0.17 -9.35 -0.65
C ASP A 125 -1.18 -8.63 -0.75
N MET A 126 -1.30 -7.58 -1.60
CA MET A 126 -2.54 -6.82 -1.74
C MET A 126 -3.65 -7.68 -2.37
N PRO A 127 -4.76 -7.95 -1.67
CA PRO A 127 -5.91 -8.63 -2.26
C PRO A 127 -6.58 -7.74 -3.30
N ASP A 128 -7.08 -8.34 -4.38
CA ASP A 128 -7.80 -7.65 -5.46
C ASP A 128 -7.08 -6.37 -5.96
N TRP A 129 -5.74 -6.45 -6.05
CA TRP A 129 -4.83 -5.34 -6.35
C TRP A 129 -5.25 -4.56 -7.60
N GLU A 130 -5.86 -5.23 -8.57
CA GLU A 130 -6.38 -4.65 -9.80
C GLU A 130 -7.36 -3.51 -9.50
N THR A 131 -8.32 -3.77 -8.62
CA THR A 131 -9.36 -2.82 -8.23
C THR A 131 -8.88 -1.87 -7.14
N ALA A 132 -8.02 -2.36 -6.23
CA ALA A 132 -7.44 -1.52 -5.18
C ALA A 132 -6.59 -0.38 -5.74
N TYR A 133 -5.77 -0.66 -6.77
CA TYR A 133 -4.87 0.32 -7.39
C TYR A 133 -5.52 1.12 -8.52
N TYR A 134 -6.37 0.50 -9.33
CA TYR A 134 -6.84 1.10 -10.58
C TYR A 134 -8.36 1.25 -10.67
N GLY A 135 -9.11 0.77 -9.66
CA GLY A 135 -10.56 0.87 -9.62
C GLY A 135 -11.23 0.47 -10.93
N THR A 136 -12.18 1.29 -11.39
CA THR A 136 -12.89 1.08 -12.65
C THR A 136 -12.03 1.30 -13.90
N THR A 137 -10.88 1.96 -13.78
CA THR A 137 -9.98 2.22 -14.92
C THR A 137 -9.19 0.98 -15.34
N PHE A 138 -9.13 -0.06 -14.50
CA PHE A 138 -8.36 -1.28 -14.76
C PHE A 138 -8.73 -1.94 -16.11
N THR A 139 -10.02 -2.00 -16.45
CA THR A 139 -10.49 -2.58 -17.73
C THR A 139 -9.88 -1.85 -18.92
N ARG A 140 -9.89 -0.52 -18.92
CA ARG A 140 -9.29 0.30 -19.98
C ARG A 140 -7.76 0.12 -20.04
N LEU A 141 -7.11 -0.05 -18.89
CA LEU A 141 -5.67 -0.33 -18.85
C LEU A 141 -5.34 -1.66 -19.55
N LYS A 142 -6.17 -2.70 -19.37
CA LYS A 142 -6.00 -3.97 -20.10
C LYS A 142 -6.13 -3.78 -21.61
N GLU A 143 -7.10 -3.01 -22.08
CA GLU A 143 -7.27 -2.71 -23.50
C GLU A 143 -6.04 -1.99 -24.08
N ILE A 144 -5.53 -0.97 -23.37
CA ILE A 144 -4.30 -0.25 -23.75
C ILE A 144 -3.11 -1.21 -23.77
N LYS A 145 -2.98 -2.08 -22.76
CA LYS A 145 -1.92 -3.09 -22.69
C LYS A 145 -1.97 -4.02 -23.90
N GLY A 146 -3.14 -4.53 -24.27
CA GLY A 146 -3.32 -5.38 -25.45
C GLY A 146 -2.95 -4.67 -26.76
N ALA A 147 -3.28 -3.39 -26.90
CA ALA A 147 -2.95 -2.60 -28.09
C ALA A 147 -1.46 -2.22 -28.19
N ARG A 148 -0.77 -2.04 -27.05
CA ARG A 148 0.60 -1.50 -27.00
C ARG A 148 1.68 -2.55 -26.74
N ASP A 149 1.33 -3.63 -26.05
CA ASP A 149 2.23 -4.75 -25.75
C ASP A 149 1.48 -6.09 -25.90
N PRO A 150 1.04 -6.44 -27.13
CA PRO A 150 0.25 -7.65 -27.40
C PRO A 150 1.00 -8.96 -27.08
N ALA A 151 2.33 -8.93 -27.09
CA ALA A 151 3.17 -10.08 -26.72
C ALA A 151 3.46 -10.16 -25.21
N ASN A 152 2.95 -9.22 -24.42
CA ASN A 152 3.16 -9.12 -22.97
C ASN A 152 4.65 -9.19 -22.57
N VAL A 153 5.48 -8.46 -23.30
CA VAL A 153 6.93 -8.38 -23.07
C VAL A 153 7.20 -7.74 -21.72
N PHE A 154 6.51 -6.64 -21.40
CA PHE A 154 6.68 -5.90 -20.15
C PHE A 154 5.75 -6.44 -19.05
N ARG A 155 6.21 -7.43 -18.30
CA ARG A 155 5.40 -8.08 -17.26
C ARG A 155 6.18 -8.30 -15.96
N PHE A 156 5.45 -8.27 -14.86
CA PHE A 156 5.91 -8.60 -13.51
C PHE A 156 4.69 -9.09 -12.70
N PRO A 157 4.84 -9.60 -11.45
CA PRO A 157 3.74 -10.26 -10.74
C PRO A 157 2.40 -9.50 -10.66
N GLN A 158 2.43 -8.17 -10.60
CA GLN A 158 1.23 -7.30 -10.58
C GLN A 158 1.22 -6.31 -11.77
N SER A 159 1.76 -6.71 -12.93
CA SER A 159 1.61 -5.93 -14.16
C SER A 159 0.19 -6.04 -14.71
N ILE A 160 -0.33 -4.98 -15.35
CA ILE A 160 -1.60 -5.01 -16.08
C ILE A 160 -1.60 -6.19 -17.08
N PRO A 161 -2.55 -7.14 -16.97
CA PRO A 161 -2.63 -8.29 -17.86
C PRO A 161 -3.22 -7.91 -19.22
N LEU A 162 -3.09 -8.81 -20.20
CA LEU A 162 -3.82 -8.71 -21.46
C LEU A 162 -5.35 -8.81 -21.21
N PRO A 163 -6.19 -8.24 -22.09
CA PRO A 163 -7.67 -8.36 -22.06
C PRO A 163 -8.17 -9.79 -21.82
#